data_AF-A0A519KTN3-F1
#
_entry.id   AF-A0A519KTN3-F1
#
_cell.length_a   1.000
_cell.length_b   1.000
_cell.length_c   1.000
_cell.angle_alpha   90.00
_cell.angle_beta   90.00
_cell.angle_gamma   90.00
#
_symmetry.space_group_name_H-M   'P 1'
#
loop_
_entity.id
_entity.type
_entity.pdbx_description
1 polymer ?
#
loop_
_entity_poly.entity_id
_entity_poly.type
_entity_poly.pdbx_seq_one_letter_code
_entity_poly.pdbx_strand_id
1 'polypeptide(L)'
;GRGVYGRPWLAAHLERALSDGTVLREPGRAERLGIVIEHLRASVAFYGLPLGLKMFRKHLGWYVEQAPWPADPLERRDAKSRLCRLDSPEQVEAALTDLWSTVTHSGNSVVDIPPQLVEAGAA
;
A
#
# COMPACT_ATOMS: atom_id res chain seq x y z
N GLY A 1 10.05 9.50 -9.39
CA GLY A 1 9.05 10.56 -9.12
C GLY A 1 7.65 10.03 -9.37
N ARG A 2 6.68 10.44 -8.53
CA ARG A 2 5.23 10.07 -8.46
C ARG A 2 4.81 8.59 -8.49
N GLY A 3 5.51 7.70 -9.20
CA GLY A 3 5.23 6.26 -9.25
C GLY A 3 5.52 5.49 -7.95
N VAL A 4 6.21 6.12 -6.99
CA VAL A 4 6.55 5.54 -5.67
C VAL A 4 5.55 5.96 -4.57
N TYR A 5 4.63 6.89 -4.88
CA TYR A 5 3.69 7.43 -3.90
C TYR A 5 2.70 6.34 -3.46
N GLY A 6 2.64 6.07 -2.15
CA GLY A 6 1.80 4.99 -1.59
C GLY A 6 2.37 3.57 -1.79
N ARG A 7 3.54 3.44 -2.41
CA ARG A 7 4.23 2.16 -2.63
C ARG A 7 5.72 2.29 -2.23
N PRO A 8 6.04 2.61 -0.97
CA PRO A 8 7.42 2.87 -0.54
C PRO A 8 8.35 1.66 -0.75
N TRP A 9 7.80 0.45 -0.78
CA TRP A 9 8.57 -0.76 -1.08
C TRP A 9 9.22 -0.73 -2.46
N LEU A 10 8.67 -0.01 -3.44
CA LEU A 10 9.26 0.07 -4.78
C LEU A 10 10.70 0.61 -4.79
N ALA A 11 11.07 1.49 -3.85
CA ALA A 11 12.44 1.99 -3.75
C ALA A 11 13.42 0.88 -3.32
N ALA A 12 13.08 0.17 -2.24
CA ALA A 12 13.87 -0.98 -1.77
C ALA A 12 13.94 -2.12 -2.82
N HIS A 13 12.90 -2.26 -3.63
CA HIS A 13 12.88 -3.25 -4.71
C HIS A 13 13.74 -2.84 -5.90
N LEU A 14 13.81 -1.54 -6.26
CA LEU A 14 14.67 -1.09 -7.34
C LEU A 14 16.15 -1.38 -7.02
N GLU A 15 16.57 -1.17 -5.77
CA GLU A 15 17.93 -1.50 -5.33
C GLU A 15 18.22 -3.00 -5.43
N ARG A 16 17.28 -3.86 -5.00
CA ARG A 16 17.44 -5.32 -5.12
C ARG A 16 17.44 -5.80 -6.57
N ALA A 17 16.46 -5.39 -7.37
CA ALA A 17 16.36 -5.78 -8.78
C ALA A 17 17.60 -5.42 -9.59
N LEU A 18 18.23 -4.28 -9.29
CA LEU A 18 19.51 -3.88 -9.91
C LEU A 18 20.71 -4.70 -9.41
N SER A 19 20.63 -5.28 -8.21
CA SER A 19 21.72 -6.03 -7.58
C SER A 19 21.68 -7.55 -7.86
N ASP A 20 20.50 -8.16 -7.88
CA ASP A 20 20.33 -9.62 -7.88
C ASP A 20 19.32 -10.14 -8.94
N GLY A 21 18.69 -9.25 -9.71
CA GLY A 21 17.72 -9.63 -10.74
C GLY A 21 16.40 -10.19 -10.21
N THR A 22 16.09 -10.02 -8.92
CA THR A 22 14.88 -10.58 -8.30
C THR A 22 13.60 -9.95 -8.88
N VAL A 23 12.62 -10.80 -9.20
CA VAL A 23 11.29 -10.39 -9.68
C VAL A 23 10.49 -9.72 -8.55
N LEU A 24 9.88 -8.59 -8.87
CA LEU A 24 9.10 -7.78 -7.93
C LEU A 24 7.82 -8.51 -7.50
N ARG A 25 7.69 -8.79 -6.19
CA ARG A 25 6.43 -9.26 -5.60
C ARG A 25 5.75 -8.09 -4.89
N GLU A 26 4.56 -7.74 -5.35
CA GLU A 26 3.74 -6.76 -4.63
C GLU A 26 3.33 -7.29 -3.25
N PRO A 27 3.53 -6.51 -2.18
CA PRO A 27 3.17 -6.96 -0.84
C PRO A 27 1.67 -7.17 -0.73
N GLY A 28 1.33 -8.23 -0.01
CA GLY A 28 -0.04 -8.58 0.31
C GLY A 28 -0.69 -7.56 1.24
N ARG A 29 -1.98 -7.76 1.52
CA ARG A 29 -2.77 -6.80 2.29
C ARG A 29 -2.23 -6.58 3.72
N ALA A 30 -1.89 -7.65 4.43
CA ALA A 30 -1.35 -7.57 5.78
C ALA A 30 0.03 -6.89 5.83
N GLU A 31 0.89 -7.16 4.84
CA GLU A 31 2.21 -6.52 4.74
C GLU A 31 2.07 -5.01 4.47
N ARG A 32 1.18 -4.62 3.55
CA ARG A 32 0.89 -3.20 3.30
C ARG A 32 0.31 -2.51 4.53
N LEU A 33 -0.54 -3.19 5.29
CA LEU A 33 -1.06 -2.69 6.58
C LEU A 33 0.08 -2.41 7.57
N GLY A 34 0.99 -3.36 7.74
CA GLY A 34 2.17 -3.18 8.59
C GLY A 34 3.03 -1.98 8.14
N ILE A 35 3.29 -1.88 6.84
CA ILE A 35 4.09 -0.78 6.25
C ILE A 35 3.45 0.60 6.49
N VAL A 36 2.14 0.75 6.29
CA VAL A 36 1.47 2.04 6.52
C VAL A 36 1.42 2.41 8.00
N ILE A 37 1.20 1.44 8.89
CA ILE A 37 1.18 1.66 10.35
C ILE A 37 2.56 2.07 10.85
N GLU A 38 3.61 1.37 10.41
CA GLU A 38 4.98 1.72 10.79
C GLU A 38 5.34 3.14 10.32
N HIS A 39 4.96 3.49 9.10
CA HIS A 39 5.20 4.84 8.57
C HIS A 39 4.39 5.92 9.33
N LEU A 40 3.15 5.63 9.74
CA LEU A 40 2.37 6.52 10.61
C LEU A 40 3.09 6.75 11.94
N ARG A 41 3.51 5.66 12.61
CA ARG A 41 4.22 5.71 13.90
C ARG A 41 5.54 6.46 13.78
N ALA A 42 6.33 6.20 12.74
CA ALA A 42 7.56 6.93 12.47
C ALA A 42 7.33 8.44 12.27
N SER A 43 6.28 8.81 11.52
CA SER A 43 5.92 10.23 11.33
C SER A 43 5.54 10.90 12.64
N VAL A 44 4.75 10.22 13.49
CA VAL A 44 4.35 10.73 14.81
C VAL A 44 5.55 10.82 15.76
N ALA A 45 6.42 9.82 15.79
CA ALA A 45 7.63 9.82 16.62
C ALA A 45 8.60 10.95 16.23
N PHE A 46 8.73 11.24 14.92
CA PHE A 46 9.65 12.27 14.43
C PHE A 46 9.12 13.69 14.64
N TYR A 47 7.86 13.95 14.30
CA TYR A 47 7.29 15.32 14.34
C TYR A 47 6.49 15.63 15.61
N GLY A 48 6.17 14.62 16.42
CA GLY A 48 5.20 14.75 17.52
C GLY A 48 3.77 14.96 17.03
N LEU A 49 2.81 14.93 17.96
CA LEU A 49 1.42 15.32 17.67
C LEU A 49 1.23 16.84 17.85
N PRO A 50 0.33 17.48 17.08
CA PRO A 50 -0.50 16.93 16.00
C PRO A 50 0.19 16.97 14.61
N LEU A 51 1.43 17.47 14.54
CA LEU A 51 2.11 17.74 13.28
C LEU A 51 2.42 16.47 12.49
N GLY A 52 2.90 15.41 13.14
CA GLY A 52 3.22 14.14 12.49
C GLY A 52 2.03 13.53 11.77
N LEU A 53 0.83 13.65 12.34
CA LEU A 53 -0.40 13.21 11.68
C LEU A 53 -0.75 14.11 10.48
N LYS A 54 -0.64 15.44 10.62
CA LYS A 54 -0.84 16.39 9.51
C LYS A 54 0.09 16.10 8.34
N MET A 55 1.37 15.83 8.62
CA MET A 55 2.37 15.51 7.60
C MET A 55 2.09 14.15 6.94
N PHE A 56 1.58 13.18 7.70
CA PHE A 56 1.29 11.84 7.21
C PHE A 56 0.06 11.76 6.30
N ARG A 57 -0.93 12.64 6.44
CA ARG A 57 -2.21 12.59 5.68
C ARG A 57 -2.04 12.43 4.16
N LYS A 58 -1.03 13.08 3.57
CA LYS A 58 -0.75 12.92 2.14
C LYS A 58 -0.33 11.49 1.77
N HIS A 59 0.50 10.86 2.61
CA HIS A 59 0.96 9.50 2.43
C HIS A 59 -0.18 8.52 2.65
N LEU A 60 -0.98 8.73 3.69
CA LEU A 60 -2.19 7.96 3.97
C LEU A 60 -3.13 7.96 2.76
N GLY A 61 -3.40 9.13 2.18
CA GLY A 61 -4.20 9.24 0.97
C GLY A 61 -3.66 8.41 -0.19
N TRP A 62 -2.35 8.44 -0.42
CA TRP A 62 -1.72 7.65 -1.49
C TRP A 62 -1.79 6.14 -1.24
N TYR A 63 -1.59 5.68 0.00
CA TYR A 63 -1.73 4.25 0.33
C TYR A 63 -3.13 3.73 0.01
N VAL A 64 -4.17 4.48 0.38
CA VAL A 64 -5.55 4.08 0.15
C VAL A 64 -5.90 4.11 -1.35
N GLU A 65 -5.49 5.15 -2.08
CA GLU A 65 -5.78 5.26 -3.52
C GLU A 65 -5.08 4.20 -4.37
N GLN A 66 -3.86 3.80 -3.98
CA GLN A 66 -3.05 2.80 -4.68
C GLN A 66 -3.29 1.37 -4.18
N ALA A 67 -4.11 1.19 -3.14
CA ALA A 67 -4.51 -0.13 -2.71
C ALA A 67 -5.51 -0.73 -3.72
N PRO A 68 -5.39 -2.03 -4.07
CA PRO A 68 -6.40 -2.73 -4.84
C PRO A 68 -7.66 -3.04 -4.01
N TRP A 69 -7.70 -2.64 -2.73
CA TRP A 69 -8.80 -2.88 -1.81
C TRP A 69 -9.23 -1.62 -1.05
N PRO A 70 -10.55 -1.43 -0.86
CA PRO A 70 -11.64 -2.15 -1.51
C PRO A 70 -11.59 -2.05 -3.04
N ALA A 71 -12.24 -2.96 -3.77
CA ALA A 71 -12.10 -3.03 -5.24
C ALA A 71 -12.75 -1.82 -5.94
N ASP A 72 -13.84 -1.31 -5.37
CA ASP A 72 -14.53 -0.11 -5.87
C ASP A 72 -13.70 1.17 -5.61
N PRO A 73 -13.33 1.94 -6.66
CA PRO A 73 -12.69 3.23 -6.49
C PRO A 73 -13.48 4.24 -5.63
N LEU A 74 -14.81 4.21 -5.64
CA LEU A 74 -15.65 5.10 -4.83
C LEU A 74 -15.49 4.77 -3.34
N GLU A 75 -15.52 3.49 -2.98
CA GLU A 75 -15.25 3.05 -1.60
C GLU A 75 -13.86 3.46 -1.13
N ARG A 76 -12.82 3.34 -1.99
CA ARG A 76 -11.47 3.82 -1.68
C ARG A 76 -11.45 5.33 -1.44
N ARG A 77 -12.15 6.11 -2.27
CA ARG A 77 -12.24 7.57 -2.13
C ARG A 77 -12.92 7.96 -0.82
N ASP A 78 -14.01 7.29 -0.47
CA ASP A 78 -14.77 7.57 0.74
C ASP A 78 -13.98 7.15 1.99
N ALA A 79 -13.31 5.99 1.93
CA ALA A 79 -12.38 5.55 2.97
C ALA A 79 -11.23 6.54 3.18
N LYS A 80 -10.58 7.01 2.11
CA LYS A 80 -9.56 8.08 2.18
C LYS A 80 -10.11 9.33 2.85
N SER A 81 -11.30 9.77 2.43
CA SER A 81 -11.93 10.98 2.96
C SER A 81 -12.20 10.86 4.47
N ARG A 82 -12.69 9.70 4.93
CA ARG A 82 -12.91 9.40 6.35
C ARG A 82 -11.60 9.32 7.12
N LEU A 83 -10.63 8.52 6.65
CA LEU A 83 -9.33 8.31 7.30
C LEU A 83 -8.55 9.62 7.49
N CYS A 84 -8.55 10.50 6.48
CA CYS A 84 -7.83 11.77 6.56
C CYS A 84 -8.43 12.78 7.55
N ARG A 85 -9.68 12.59 8.01
CA ARG A 85 -10.33 13.46 8.99
C ARG A 85 -10.08 13.04 10.44
N LEU A 86 -9.59 11.82 10.65
CA LEU A 86 -9.22 11.36 11.98
C LEU A 86 -8.05 12.17 12.54
N ASP A 87 -8.05 12.31 13.85
CA ASP A 87 -7.24 13.24 14.62
C ASP A 87 -6.36 12.55 15.67
N SER A 88 -6.49 11.23 15.82
CA SER A 88 -5.57 10.38 16.57
C SER A 88 -4.95 9.28 15.69
N PRO A 89 -3.66 8.95 15.89
CA PRO A 89 -3.02 7.83 15.22
C PRO A 89 -3.72 6.49 15.46
N GLU A 90 -4.24 6.28 16.67
CA GLU A 90 -4.90 5.04 17.09
C GLU A 90 -6.20 4.82 16.31
N GLN A 91 -7.00 5.88 16.10
CA GLN A 91 -8.19 5.80 15.25
C GLN A 91 -7.83 5.51 13.79
N VAL A 92 -6.75 6.11 13.27
CA VAL A 92 -6.29 5.85 11.90
C VAL A 92 -5.86 4.39 11.75
N GLU A 93 -5.09 3.87 12.70
CA GLU A 93 -4.64 2.48 12.72
C GLU A 93 -5.82 1.51 12.79
N ALA A 94 -6.79 1.75 13.69
CA ALA A 94 -7.98 0.93 13.81
C ALA A 94 -8.82 0.95 12.53
N ALA A 95 -9.05 2.12 11.94
CA ALA A 95 -9.85 2.27 10.73
C ALA A 95 -9.17 1.68 9.48
N LEU A 96 -7.84 1.76 9.38
CA LEU A 96 -7.08 1.08 8.31
C LEU A 96 -7.13 -0.44 8.49
N THR A 97 -6.98 -0.90 9.73
CA THR A 97 -7.08 -2.32 10.06
C THR A 97 -8.46 -2.84 9.69
N ASP A 98 -9.55 -2.16 10.02
CA ASP A 98 -10.91 -2.54 9.60
C ASP A 98 -11.07 -2.59 8.08
N LEU A 99 -10.63 -1.52 7.38
CA LEU A 99 -10.72 -1.39 5.92
C LEU A 99 -10.02 -2.55 5.19
N TRP A 100 -8.89 -3.01 5.73
CA TRP A 100 -8.06 -4.03 5.10
C TRP A 100 -8.20 -5.42 5.77
N SER A 101 -8.74 -5.54 6.97
CA SER A 101 -8.98 -6.86 7.60
C SER A 101 -10.28 -7.50 7.15
N THR A 102 -11.21 -6.74 6.54
CA THR A 102 -12.43 -7.29 5.97
C THR A 102 -12.07 -8.31 4.88
N VAL A 103 -11.95 -9.57 5.31
CA VAL A 103 -11.84 -10.75 4.46
C VAL A 103 -13.23 -10.96 3.90
N THR A 104 -13.56 -10.29 2.80
CA THR A 104 -14.62 -10.79 1.93
C THR A 104 -14.08 -12.12 1.40
N HIS A 105 -14.49 -13.22 2.04
CA HIS A 105 -14.37 -14.56 1.48
C HIS A 105 -15.16 -14.55 0.17
N SER A 106 -14.49 -14.22 -0.93
CA SER A 106 -14.94 -14.52 -2.28
C SER A 106 -13.86 -15.41 -2.90
N GLY A 107 -14.30 -16.59 -3.33
CA GLY A 107 -13.52 -17.81 -3.36
C GLY A 107 -12.30 -17.84 -4.27
N ASN A 108 -11.45 -18.83 -3.97
CA ASN A 108 -10.38 -19.38 -4.79
C ASN A 108 -10.45 -19.02 -6.29
N SER A 109 -9.37 -18.41 -6.78
CA SER A 109 -8.83 -18.82 -8.07
C SER A 109 -7.33 -18.62 -8.08
N VAL A 110 -6.62 -19.73 -7.88
CA VAL A 110 -5.23 -19.87 -8.32
C VAL A 110 -5.29 -19.78 -9.85
N VAL A 111 -4.97 -18.62 -10.39
CA VAL A 111 -4.51 -18.52 -11.77
C VAL A 111 -3.00 -18.46 -11.72
N ASP A 112 -2.42 -19.64 -11.81
CA ASP A 112 -1.03 -19.84 -12.19
C ASP A 112 -0.89 -19.25 -13.60
N ILE A 113 -0.17 -18.14 -13.73
CA ILE A 113 0.16 -17.55 -15.02
C ILE A 113 1.54 -18.10 -15.39
N PRO A 114 1.66 -19.07 -16.31
CA PRO A 114 2.96 -19.51 -16.77
C PRO A 114 3.65 -18.37 -17.54
N PRO A 115 4.98 -18.23 -17.46
CA PRO A 115 5.71 -17.20 -18.17
C PRO A 115 5.60 -17.45 -19.68
N GLN A 116 4.99 -16.52 -20.40
CA GLN A 116 5.02 -16.50 -21.86
C GLN A 116 6.43 -16.13 -22.31
N LEU A 117 7.20 -17.16 -22.67
CA LEU A 117 8.43 -17.06 -23.44
C LEU A 117 8.06 -16.63 -24.86
N VAL A 118 8.29 -15.35 -25.19
CA VAL A 118 8.25 -14.87 -26.57
C VAL A 118 9.62 -15.15 -27.18
N GLU A 119 9.74 -16.26 -27.89
CA GLU A 119 10.77 -16.43 -28.93
C GLU A 119 10.15 -16.11 -30.28
N ALA A 120 10.60 -15.02 -30.90
CA ALA A 120 10.49 -14.83 -32.35
C ALA A 120 11.49 -13.76 -32.81
N GLY A 121 12.65 -14.18 -33.30
CA GLY A 121 13.59 -13.29 -33.97
C GLY A 121 14.93 -13.93 -34.35
N ALA A 122 14.99 -14.57 -35.53
CA ALA A 122 16.12 -14.61 -36.48
C ALA A 122 15.74 -15.65 -37.57
N ALA A 123 15.33 -15.20 -38.76
CA ALA A 123 16.18 -14.86 -39.92
C ALA A 123 16.55 -16.11 -40.75
#